data_AF-A0A382GM19-F1
#
_entry.id   AF-A0A382GM19-F1
#
_cell.length_a   1.000
_cell.length_b   1.000
_cell.length_c   1.000
_cell.angle_alpha   90.00
_cell.angle_beta   90.00
_cell.angle_gamma   90.00
#
_symmetry.space_group_name_H-M   'P 1'
#
loop_
_entity.id
_entity.type
_entity.pdbx_description
1 polymer ?
#
loop_
_entity_poly.entity_id
_entity_poly.type
_entity_poly.pdbx_seq_one_letter_code
_entity_poly.pdbx_strand_id
1 'polypeptide(L)'
;MLFKNPSNGSLGIGHVRWATHGIPNQVNAHPHSSEEVSVVHNGIIENSNELKKDLEKKGYKFKSQTDTEVITILLTDFLKDFDLVDAINKTLKTLNGSFALGILFKKFNNIVVGARRGSPLAVGYGPEENYLGSDSYALKSMTNKITYLDDGDVCVLTNNKVDFYNSKNKKINKEVLILSNDKHTAEKGEYKD
;
A
#
# COMPACT_ATOMS: atom_id res chain seq x y z
N MET A 1 -17.86 7.01 9.64
CA MET A 1 -17.56 8.06 8.64
C MET A 1 -16.47 8.98 9.19
N LEU A 2 -15.26 8.90 8.64
CA LEU A 2 -14.13 9.79 8.97
C LEU A 2 -14.42 11.27 8.65
N PHE A 3 -15.41 11.56 7.80
CA PHE A 3 -15.84 12.93 7.47
C PHE A 3 -16.52 13.70 8.61
N LYS A 4 -17.04 13.01 9.64
CA LYS A 4 -17.72 13.70 10.77
C LYS A 4 -16.78 14.02 11.94
N ASN A 5 -15.66 13.30 12.05
CA ASN A 5 -14.63 13.51 13.06
C ASN A 5 -13.27 13.15 12.42
N PRO A 6 -12.64 14.11 11.70
CA PRO A 6 -11.35 13.85 11.09
C PRO A 6 -10.35 13.46 12.19
N SER A 7 -9.67 12.34 11.98
CA SER A 7 -8.58 11.93 12.87
C SER A 7 -7.40 12.85 12.61
N ASN A 8 -6.89 13.53 13.64
CA ASN A 8 -5.69 14.34 13.49
C ASN A 8 -4.50 13.42 13.17
N GLY A 9 -3.85 13.67 12.03
CA GLY A 9 -2.67 12.91 11.59
C GLY A 9 -2.14 13.46 10.27
N SER A 10 -0.83 13.40 10.09
CA SER A 10 -0.14 13.83 8.86
C SER A 10 0.09 12.68 7.86
N LEU A 11 -0.29 11.45 8.23
CA LEU A 11 -0.18 10.25 7.41
C LEU A 11 -1.53 9.53 7.36
N GLY A 12 -1.85 8.95 6.20
CA GLY A 12 -3.06 8.17 6.03
C GLY A 12 -2.93 7.17 4.89
N ILE A 13 -3.59 6.02 5.06
CA ILE A 13 -3.86 5.06 3.98
C ILE A 13 -5.35 4.76 3.98
N GLY A 14 -5.93 4.62 2.79
CA GLY A 14 -7.34 4.35 2.59
C GLY A 14 -7.55 3.27 1.54
N HIS A 15 -8.68 2.57 1.62
CA HIS A 15 -8.98 1.47 0.71
C HIS A 15 -10.49 1.28 0.51
N VAL A 16 -10.87 0.92 -0.71
CA VAL A 16 -12.22 0.41 -1.02
C VAL A 16 -12.04 -1.03 -1.45
N ARG A 17 -12.63 -1.96 -0.69
CA ARG A 17 -12.36 -3.40 -0.82
C ARG A 17 -13.41 -4.10 -1.67
N TRP A 18 -12.94 -4.77 -2.72
CA TRP A 18 -13.68 -5.85 -3.37
C TRP A 18 -13.23 -7.19 -2.78
N ALA A 19 -14.12 -7.89 -2.06
CA ALA A 19 -13.74 -9.11 -1.34
C ALA A 19 -13.48 -10.30 -2.30
N THR A 20 -12.26 -10.85 -2.26
CA THR A 20 -11.88 -12.11 -2.92
C THR A 20 -11.69 -13.24 -1.90
N HIS A 21 -11.15 -12.92 -0.72
CA HIS A 21 -10.96 -13.84 0.41
C HIS A 21 -11.71 -13.35 1.66
N GLY A 22 -12.53 -14.21 2.26
CA GLY A 22 -13.33 -13.87 3.44
C GLY A 22 -14.56 -13.00 3.13
N ILE A 23 -15.61 -13.16 3.93
CA ILE A 23 -16.87 -12.42 3.71
C ILE A 23 -16.68 -10.90 3.92
N PRO A 24 -17.47 -10.04 3.25
CA PRO A 24 -17.50 -8.61 3.55
C PRO A 24 -17.98 -8.37 4.99
N ASN A 25 -17.07 -7.90 5.85
CA ASN A 25 -17.37 -7.47 7.21
C ASN A 25 -16.30 -6.49 7.69
N GLN A 26 -16.50 -5.88 8.86
CA GLN A 26 -15.56 -4.91 9.41
C GLN A 26 -14.18 -5.52 9.75
N VAL A 27 -14.12 -6.80 10.15
CA VAL A 27 -12.86 -7.49 10.49
C VAL A 27 -11.99 -7.73 9.27
N ASN A 28 -12.61 -7.99 8.11
CA ASN A 28 -11.94 -8.21 6.84
C ASN A 28 -11.80 -6.93 6.01
N ALA A 29 -12.22 -5.77 6.54
CA ALA A 29 -12.02 -4.50 5.87
C ALA A 29 -10.58 -4.02 6.06
N HIS A 30 -10.02 -3.42 5.02
CA HIS A 30 -8.71 -2.78 5.09
C HIS A 30 -8.85 -1.40 5.77
N PRO A 31 -7.79 -0.86 6.41
CA PRO A 31 -6.45 -1.45 6.54
C PRO A 31 -6.38 -2.62 7.53
N HIS A 32 -5.54 -3.62 7.24
CA HIS A 32 -5.14 -4.61 8.25
C HIS A 32 -3.94 -4.09 9.03
N SER A 33 -3.85 -4.45 10.32
CA SER A 33 -2.77 -3.98 11.19
C SER A 33 -2.24 -5.06 12.12
N SER A 34 -0.93 -5.05 12.33
CA SER A 34 -0.24 -5.75 13.41
C SER A 34 0.14 -4.75 14.53
N GLU A 35 1.04 -5.15 15.43
CA GLU A 35 1.61 -4.27 16.45
C GLU A 35 2.54 -3.19 15.89
N GLU A 36 3.13 -3.43 14.70
CA GLU A 36 4.18 -2.59 14.11
C GLU A 36 3.79 -1.95 12.78
N VAL A 37 2.87 -2.54 12.01
CA VAL A 37 2.55 -2.08 10.66
C VAL A 37 1.06 -2.07 10.36
N SER A 38 0.63 -1.16 9.49
CA SER A 38 -0.71 -1.13 8.89
C SER A 38 -0.59 -1.17 7.36
N VAL A 39 -1.42 -1.99 6.71
CA VAL A 39 -1.35 -2.26 5.26
C VAL A 39 -2.73 -2.13 4.62
N VAL A 40 -2.78 -1.44 3.49
CA VAL A 40 -3.84 -1.58 2.48
C VAL A 40 -3.27 -2.32 1.27
N HIS A 41 -4.09 -3.16 0.65
CA HIS A 41 -3.67 -4.07 -0.41
C HIS A 41 -4.74 -4.17 -1.51
N ASN A 42 -4.30 -4.01 -2.75
CA ASN A 42 -5.05 -4.39 -3.96
C ASN A 42 -4.37 -5.58 -4.62
N GLY A 43 -5.05 -6.71 -4.74
CA GLY A 43 -4.47 -7.90 -5.35
C GLY A 43 -4.85 -9.18 -4.62
N ILE A 44 -4.08 -10.24 -4.87
CA ILE A 44 -4.24 -11.56 -4.26
C ILE A 44 -2.85 -12.11 -3.90
N ILE A 45 -2.69 -12.52 -2.64
CA ILE A 45 -1.51 -13.27 -2.18
C ILE A 45 -1.82 -14.77 -2.24
N GLU A 46 -1.30 -15.43 -3.28
CA GLU A 46 -1.63 -16.82 -3.64
C GLU A 46 -1.10 -17.83 -2.61
N ASN A 47 0.06 -17.57 -2.01
CA ASN A 47 0.66 -18.42 -0.99
C ASN A 47 0.30 -18.01 0.45
N SER A 48 -0.73 -17.19 0.64
CA SER A 48 -1.15 -16.70 1.97
C SER A 48 -1.47 -17.82 2.97
N ASN A 49 -2.08 -18.92 2.53
CA ASN A 49 -2.40 -20.06 3.39
C ASN A 49 -1.16 -20.78 3.94
N GLU A 50 -0.11 -20.92 3.12
CA GLU A 50 1.16 -21.52 3.52
C GLU A 50 1.87 -20.62 4.54
N LEU A 51 2.01 -19.34 4.18
CA LEU A 51 2.63 -18.34 5.03
C LEU A 51 1.92 -18.19 6.38
N LYS A 52 0.58 -18.21 6.38
CA LYS A 52 -0.23 -18.18 7.60
C LYS A 52 0.11 -19.33 8.54
N LYS A 53 0.18 -20.57 8.02
CA LYS A 53 0.54 -21.76 8.82
C LYS A 53 1.93 -21.62 9.44
N ASP A 54 2.90 -21.11 8.69
CA ASP A 54 4.26 -20.96 9.19
C ASP A 54 4.37 -19.85 10.25
N LEU A 55 3.65 -18.75 10.07
CA LEU A 55 3.57 -17.68 11.08
C LEU A 55 2.81 -18.14 12.34
N GLU A 56 1.77 -18.96 12.20
CA GLU A 56 1.09 -19.56 13.34
C GLU A 56 2.01 -20.49 14.15
N LYS A 57 2.88 -21.28 13.50
CA LYS A 57 3.91 -22.08 14.18
C LYS A 57 4.92 -21.22 14.96
N LYS A 58 5.17 -19.99 14.51
CA LYS A 58 5.99 -19.00 15.24
C LYS A 58 5.24 -18.33 16.39
N GLY A 59 3.95 -18.64 16.59
CA GLY A 59 3.12 -18.13 17.69
C GLY A 59 2.28 -16.89 17.34
N TYR A 60 2.26 -16.45 16.07
CA TYR A 60 1.40 -15.35 15.66
C TYR A 60 -0.07 -15.78 15.60
N LYS A 61 -0.97 -14.83 15.88
CA LYS A 61 -2.41 -15.02 15.81
C LYS A 61 -3.01 -14.15 14.72
N PHE A 62 -3.92 -14.73 13.94
CA PHE A 62 -4.66 -14.05 12.89
C PHE A 62 -6.08 -13.75 13.34
N LYS A 63 -6.58 -12.57 12.99
CA LYS A 63 -7.91 -12.08 13.35
C LYS A 63 -8.89 -12.15 12.19
N SER A 64 -8.37 -12.17 10.95
CA SER A 64 -9.13 -12.13 9.72
C SER A 64 -8.92 -13.39 8.88
N GLN A 65 -9.76 -13.50 7.84
CA GLN A 65 -9.67 -14.54 6.81
C GLN A 65 -8.98 -14.03 5.55
N THR A 66 -8.46 -12.81 5.58
CA THR A 66 -7.87 -12.18 4.40
C THR A 66 -6.43 -12.64 4.21
N ASP A 67 -6.05 -12.74 2.96
CA ASP A 67 -4.67 -12.89 2.52
C ASP A 67 -3.79 -11.69 2.93
N THR A 68 -4.40 -10.51 3.06
CA THR A 68 -3.72 -9.25 3.39
C THR A 68 -3.14 -9.22 4.79
N GLU A 69 -3.80 -9.84 5.78
CA GLU A 69 -3.29 -9.84 7.16
C GLU A 69 -1.93 -10.56 7.27
N VAL A 70 -1.68 -11.57 6.43
CA VAL A 70 -0.38 -12.26 6.32
C VAL A 70 0.75 -11.28 6.05
N ILE A 71 0.52 -10.28 5.19
CA ILE A 71 1.52 -9.27 4.86
C ILE A 71 1.92 -8.47 6.10
N THR A 72 0.95 -8.09 6.94
CA THR A 72 1.21 -7.30 8.16
C THR A 72 2.07 -8.07 9.16
N ILE A 73 1.75 -9.35 9.38
CA ILE A 73 2.46 -10.19 10.34
C ILE A 73 3.84 -10.57 9.79
N LEU A 74 3.96 -10.87 8.50
CA LEU A 74 5.23 -11.19 7.87
C LEU A 74 6.21 -10.00 7.91
N LEU A 75 5.74 -8.78 7.63
CA LEU A 75 6.55 -7.56 7.81
C LEU A 75 6.98 -7.39 9.26
N THR A 76 6.07 -7.59 10.20
CA THR A 76 6.36 -7.47 11.64
C THR A 76 7.43 -8.47 12.08
N ASP A 77 7.40 -9.69 11.54
CA ASP A 77 8.39 -10.72 11.80
C ASP A 77 9.77 -10.31 11.26
N PHE A 78 9.86 -9.87 9.99
CA PHE A 78 11.14 -9.46 9.41
C PHE A 78 11.73 -8.18 10.02
N LEU A 79 10.90 -7.25 10.49
CA LEU A 79 11.37 -6.02 11.16
C LEU A 79 12.10 -6.28 12.49
N LYS A 80 12.08 -7.51 13.01
CA LYS A 80 12.87 -7.89 14.20
C LYS A 80 14.36 -8.01 13.89
N ASP A 81 14.70 -8.44 12.68
CA ASP A 81 16.06 -8.85 12.30
C ASP A 81 16.64 -8.00 11.15
N PHE A 82 15.81 -7.24 10.44
CA PHE A 82 16.18 -6.47 9.26
C PHE A 82 15.80 -5.00 9.37
N ASP A 83 16.53 -4.14 8.66
CA ASP A 83 16.13 -2.74 8.49
C ASP A 83 14.84 -2.62 7.67
N LEU A 84 14.28 -1.41 7.60
CA LEU A 84 12.99 -1.17 6.96
C LEU A 84 12.95 -1.67 5.50
N VAL A 85 13.93 -1.27 4.68
CA VAL A 85 13.92 -1.56 3.24
C VAL A 85 14.22 -3.03 2.99
N ASP A 86 15.11 -3.63 3.77
CA ASP A 86 15.42 -5.05 3.71
C ASP A 86 14.23 -5.91 4.13
N ALA A 87 13.53 -5.54 5.21
CA ALA A 87 12.33 -6.22 5.69
C ALA A 87 11.21 -6.18 4.64
N ILE A 88 10.97 -5.01 4.04
CA ILE A 88 10.00 -4.87 2.94
C ILE A 88 10.39 -5.79 1.78
N ASN A 89 11.62 -5.69 1.27
CA ASN A 89 12.05 -6.48 0.12
C ASN A 89 12.03 -7.99 0.39
N LYS A 90 12.34 -8.42 1.62
CA LYS A 90 12.18 -9.82 2.04
C LYS A 90 10.72 -10.25 2.03
N THR A 91 9.82 -9.46 2.59
CA THR A 91 8.37 -9.70 2.48
C THR A 91 7.98 -9.85 1.03
N LEU A 92 8.32 -8.90 0.16
CA LEU A 92 7.93 -8.95 -1.25
C LEU A 92 8.46 -10.21 -1.95
N LYS A 93 9.70 -10.62 -1.68
CA LYS A 93 10.28 -11.86 -2.25
C LYS A 93 9.56 -13.12 -1.79
N THR A 94 9.04 -13.14 -0.56
CA THR A 94 8.32 -14.28 0.01
C THR A 94 6.87 -14.38 -0.48
N LEU A 95 6.25 -13.26 -0.88
CA LEU A 95 4.88 -13.26 -1.40
C LEU A 95 4.83 -13.78 -2.84
N ASN A 96 3.78 -14.55 -3.16
CA ASN A 96 3.41 -14.95 -4.52
C ASN A 96 2.08 -14.32 -4.91
N GLY A 97 1.93 -13.99 -6.19
CA GLY A 97 0.74 -13.35 -6.75
C GLY A 97 0.95 -11.89 -7.15
N SER A 98 -0.15 -11.16 -7.25
CA SER A 98 -0.21 -9.77 -7.69
C SER A 98 -0.68 -8.89 -6.54
N PHE A 99 -0.02 -7.76 -6.32
CA PHE A 99 -0.38 -6.79 -5.30
C PHE A 99 0.08 -5.36 -5.62
N ALA A 100 -0.65 -4.40 -5.06
CA ALA A 100 -0.23 -3.03 -4.84
C ALA A 100 -0.50 -2.72 -3.35
N LEU A 101 0.53 -2.25 -2.66
CA LEU A 101 0.53 -2.09 -1.20
C LEU A 101 0.73 -0.62 -0.83
N GLY A 102 -0.02 -0.16 0.16
CA GLY A 102 0.26 1.06 0.92
C GLY A 102 0.50 0.68 2.38
N ILE A 103 1.65 1.08 2.93
CA ILE A 103 2.15 0.59 4.23
C ILE A 103 2.53 1.76 5.12
N LEU A 104 2.06 1.71 6.36
CA LEU A 104 2.47 2.59 7.46
C LEU A 104 3.19 1.77 8.52
N PHE A 105 4.17 2.38 9.18
CA PHE A 105 4.96 1.75 10.24
C PHE A 105 4.84 2.57 11.52
N LYS A 106 4.53 1.91 12.64
CA LYS A 106 4.36 2.55 13.95
C LYS A 106 5.59 3.33 14.40
N LYS A 107 6.79 2.79 14.13
CA LYS A 107 8.07 3.43 14.49
C LYS A 107 8.47 4.59 13.59
N PHE A 108 7.88 4.71 12.40
CA PHE A 108 8.23 5.73 11.41
C PHE A 108 7.01 6.61 11.10
N ASN A 109 6.84 7.65 11.90
CA ASN A 109 5.66 8.52 11.90
C ASN A 109 5.65 9.60 10.81
N ASN A 110 6.61 9.57 9.88
CA ASN A 110 6.76 10.55 8.81
C ASN A 110 6.89 9.92 7.41
N ILE A 111 6.69 8.60 7.30
CA ILE A 111 6.81 7.91 6.01
C ILE A 111 5.55 7.10 5.65
N VAL A 112 5.29 7.02 4.35
CA VAL A 112 4.39 6.04 3.73
C VAL A 112 5.19 5.23 2.73
N VAL A 113 5.00 3.91 2.72
CA VAL A 113 5.68 3.04 1.76
C VAL A 113 4.67 2.49 0.77
N GLY A 114 5.04 2.54 -0.51
CA GLY A 114 4.33 1.88 -1.60
C GLY A 114 5.15 0.76 -2.20
N ALA A 115 4.54 -0.35 -2.55
CA ALA A 115 5.19 -1.44 -3.27
C ALA A 115 4.23 -2.14 -4.22
N ARG A 116 4.71 -2.65 -5.35
CA ARG A 116 3.84 -3.37 -6.30
C ARG A 116 4.48 -4.56 -6.99
N ARG A 117 3.62 -5.44 -7.48
CA ARG A 117 3.89 -6.48 -8.49
C ARG A 117 2.57 -6.87 -9.15
N GLY A 118 2.45 -6.78 -10.46
CA GLY A 118 1.24 -7.12 -11.21
C GLY A 118 0.08 -6.11 -11.11
N SER A 119 -0.16 -5.50 -9.94
CA SER A 119 -1.20 -4.47 -9.76
C SER A 119 -0.62 -3.06 -9.89
N PRO A 120 -1.36 -2.09 -10.47
CA PRO A 120 -0.84 -0.74 -10.68
C PRO A 120 -0.68 0.03 -9.35
N LEU A 121 0.35 0.87 -9.31
CA LEU A 121 0.59 1.82 -8.23
C LEU A 121 1.33 3.04 -8.79
N ALA A 122 0.89 4.22 -8.39
CA ALA A 122 1.47 5.49 -8.77
C ALA A 122 1.77 6.35 -7.53
N VAL A 123 2.86 7.10 -7.61
CA VAL A 123 3.19 8.20 -6.70
C VAL A 123 2.71 9.50 -7.32
N GLY A 124 2.07 10.34 -6.52
CA GLY A 124 1.74 11.72 -6.89
C GLY A 124 2.56 12.72 -6.09
N TYR A 125 3.00 13.80 -6.74
CA TYR A 125 3.84 14.82 -6.12
C TYR A 125 3.08 16.14 -5.91
N GLY A 126 2.96 16.59 -4.67
CA GLY A 126 2.48 17.92 -4.30
C GLY A 126 3.63 18.85 -3.87
N PRO A 127 3.34 20.13 -3.56
CA PRO A 127 4.36 21.08 -3.11
C PRO A 127 5.00 20.70 -1.76
N GLU A 128 4.20 20.25 -0.79
CA GLU A 128 4.65 19.89 0.57
C GLU A 128 4.04 18.56 1.04
N GLU A 129 3.60 17.74 0.09
CA GLU A 129 2.98 16.44 0.35
C GLU A 129 3.21 15.50 -0.84
N ASN A 130 3.19 14.20 -0.58
CA ASN A 130 3.25 13.18 -1.61
C ASN A 130 2.16 12.14 -1.36
N TYR A 131 1.68 11.54 -2.44
CA TYR A 131 0.52 10.64 -2.42
C TYR A 131 0.84 9.28 -3.03
N LEU A 132 0.10 8.26 -2.60
CA LEU A 132 0.02 6.97 -3.28
C LEU A 132 -1.40 6.74 -3.79
N GLY A 133 -1.51 6.27 -5.02
CA GLY A 133 -2.77 5.90 -5.64
C GLY A 133 -2.64 4.61 -6.45
N SER A 134 -3.71 3.83 -6.53
CA SER A 134 -3.75 2.62 -7.38
C SER A 134 -3.59 2.95 -8.86
N ASP A 135 -3.93 4.17 -9.27
CA ASP A 135 -3.57 4.73 -10.57
C ASP A 135 -3.55 6.27 -10.51
N SER A 136 -3.09 6.91 -11.59
CA SER A 136 -3.15 8.35 -11.84
C SER A 136 -4.50 9.03 -11.58
N TYR A 137 -5.62 8.39 -11.91
CA TYR A 137 -6.97 8.93 -11.78
C TYR A 137 -7.33 9.17 -10.32
N ALA A 138 -6.93 8.25 -9.43
CA ALA A 138 -7.11 8.42 -7.98
C ALA A 138 -6.34 9.63 -7.43
N LEU A 139 -5.31 10.11 -8.14
CA LEU A 139 -4.46 11.22 -7.76
C LEU A 139 -4.81 12.53 -8.46
N LYS A 140 -5.66 12.49 -9.51
CA LYS A 140 -5.92 13.60 -10.43
C LYS A 140 -6.40 14.87 -9.76
N SER A 141 -7.19 14.76 -8.69
CA SER A 141 -7.67 15.93 -7.93
C SER A 141 -6.60 16.58 -7.07
N MET A 142 -5.52 15.85 -6.76
CA MET A 142 -4.47 16.28 -5.84
C MET A 142 -3.23 16.77 -6.59
N THR A 143 -2.89 16.14 -7.72
CA THR A 143 -1.72 16.50 -8.52
C THR A 143 -1.82 15.97 -9.95
N ASN A 144 -1.14 16.65 -10.88
CA ASN A 144 -0.90 16.17 -12.24
C ASN A 144 0.53 15.65 -12.46
N LYS A 145 1.38 15.69 -11.44
CA LYS A 145 2.75 15.15 -11.47
C LYS A 145 2.75 13.77 -10.85
N ILE A 146 3.10 12.76 -11.65
CA ILE A 146 3.07 11.37 -11.19
C ILE A 146 4.31 10.58 -11.58
N THR A 147 4.56 9.50 -10.88
CA THR A 147 5.50 8.45 -11.25
C THR A 147 4.80 7.11 -11.12
N TYR A 148 4.86 6.27 -12.15
CA TYR A 148 4.43 4.88 -12.05
C TYR A 148 5.54 4.00 -11.49
N LEU A 149 5.17 3.09 -10.59
CA LEU A 149 6.09 2.04 -10.16
C LEU A 149 6.11 0.90 -11.19
N ASP A 150 7.28 0.25 -11.31
CA ASP A 150 7.43 -1.01 -12.02
C ASP A 150 7.27 -2.17 -11.03
N ASP A 151 7.14 -3.39 -11.57
CA ASP A 151 7.03 -4.59 -10.75
C ASP A 151 8.30 -4.84 -9.92
N GLY A 152 8.12 -5.04 -8.62
CA GLY A 152 9.20 -5.24 -7.66
C GLY A 152 9.80 -3.94 -7.12
N ASP A 153 9.28 -2.77 -7.51
CA ASP A 153 9.70 -1.50 -6.92
C ASP A 153 9.07 -1.27 -5.55
N VAL A 154 9.85 -0.57 -4.73
CA VAL A 154 9.45 0.01 -3.45
C VAL A 154 9.67 1.52 -3.53
N CYS A 155 8.71 2.30 -3.08
CA CYS A 155 8.85 3.73 -2.86
C CYS A 155 8.65 4.07 -1.39
N VAL A 156 9.46 4.99 -0.88
CA VAL A 156 9.38 5.53 0.48
C VAL A 156 9.11 7.02 0.35
N LEU A 157 7.90 7.43 0.75
CA LEU A 157 7.41 8.79 0.66
C LEU A 157 7.52 9.44 2.03
N THR A 158 8.03 10.66 2.04
CA THR A 158 7.85 11.65 3.11
C THR A 158 7.01 12.80 2.56
N ASN A 159 6.77 13.85 3.34
CA ASN A 159 6.10 15.05 2.84
C ASN A 159 6.90 15.79 1.75
N ASN A 160 8.24 15.74 1.80
CA ASN A 160 9.11 16.53 0.93
C ASN A 160 9.97 15.71 -0.05
N LYS A 161 9.97 14.38 0.06
CA LYS A 161 10.85 13.50 -0.71
C LYS A 161 10.21 12.14 -1.00
N VAL A 162 10.53 11.60 -2.16
CA VAL A 162 10.24 10.20 -2.52
C VAL A 162 11.53 9.51 -2.94
N ASP A 163 11.85 8.40 -2.28
CA ASP A 163 12.96 7.53 -2.66
C ASP A 163 12.42 6.23 -3.26
N PHE A 164 13.04 5.74 -4.34
CA PHE A 164 12.67 4.48 -4.99
C PHE A 164 13.79 3.45 -4.86
N TYR A 165 13.42 2.19 -4.69
CA TYR A 165 14.32 1.05 -4.60
C TYR A 165 13.79 -0.09 -5.48
N ASN A 166 14.66 -0.77 -6.19
CA ASN A 166 14.30 -1.99 -6.92
C ASN A 166 14.38 -3.23 -6.02
N SER A 167 14.00 -4.39 -6.57
CA SER A 167 14.03 -5.71 -5.90
C SER A 167 15.40 -6.19 -5.41
N LYS A 168 16.49 -5.50 -5.82
CA LYS A 168 17.87 -5.73 -5.35
C LYS A 168 18.28 -4.72 -4.27
N ASN A 169 17.32 -3.98 -3.70
CA ASN A 169 17.50 -2.95 -2.68
C ASN A 169 18.39 -1.79 -3.14
N LYS A 170 18.56 -1.62 -4.46
CA LYS A 170 19.32 -0.51 -5.01
C LYS A 170 18.40 0.68 -5.22
N LYS A 171 18.85 1.85 -4.77
CA LYS A 171 18.17 3.11 -5.06
C LYS A 171 18.12 3.34 -6.57
N ILE A 172 16.97 3.73 -7.07
CA ILE A 172 16.73 4.03 -8.49
C ILE A 172 16.10 5.41 -8.63
N ASN A 173 16.28 6.00 -9.81
CA ASN A 173 15.57 7.21 -10.21
C ASN A 173 14.42 6.82 -11.12
N LYS A 174 13.31 7.54 -10.98
CA LYS A 174 12.11 7.36 -11.78
C LYS A 174 11.74 8.65 -12.48
N GLU A 175 11.20 8.53 -13.68
CA GLU A 175 10.69 9.67 -14.42
C GLU A 175 9.43 10.23 -13.74
N VAL A 176 9.34 11.56 -13.70
CA VAL A 176 8.13 12.27 -13.30
C VAL A 176 7.40 12.69 -14.56
N LEU A 177 6.20 12.14 -14.74
CA LEU A 177 5.30 12.46 -15.84
C LEU A 177 4.37 13.60 -15.43
N ILE A 178 4.08 14.49 -16.37
CA ILE A 178 3.06 15.54 -16.21
C ILE A 178 1.85 15.14 -17.05
N LEU A 179 0.75 14.83 -16.39
CA LEU A 179 -0.50 14.47 -17.07
C LEU A 179 -1.15 15.72 -17.66
N SER A 180 -1.71 15.59 -18.87
CA SER A 180 -2.52 16.64 -19.47
C SER A 180 -3.78 16.87 -18.63
N ASN A 181 -4.18 18.14 -18.52
CA ASN A 181 -5.35 18.56 -17.76
C ASN A 181 -6.69 18.25 -18.46
N ASP A 182 -6.74 17.25 -19.35
CA ASP A 182 -7.97 16.89 -20.05
C ASP A 182 -9.02 16.47 -19.00
N LYS A 183 -9.99 17.37 -18.80
CA LYS A 183 -11.09 17.24 -17.84
C LYS A 183 -12.10 16.19 -18.32
N HIS A 184 -11.66 14.95 -18.44
CA HIS A 184 -12.56 13.81 -18.28
C HIS A 184 -12.63 13.50 -16.79
N THR A 185 -13.52 14.21 -16.10
CA THR A 185 -14.06 13.78 -14.82
C THR A 185 -15.12 12.74 -15.16
N ALA A 186 -15.06 11.53 -14.59
CA ALA A 186 -16.18 10.60 -14.72
C ALA A 186 -17.34 11.14 -13.86
N GLU A 187 -18.19 11.96 -14.46
CA GLU A 187 -19.44 12.42 -13.87
C GLU A 187 -20.59 11.53 -14.36
N LYS A 188 -21.54 11.19 -13.47
CA LYS A 188 -22.76 10.45 -13.85
C LYS A 188 -23.63 11.22 -14.89
N GLY A 189 -23.35 12.50 -15.15
CA GLY A 189 -24.22 13.34 -15.96
C GLY A 189 -25.64 13.38 -15.39
N GLU A 190 -26.66 13.37 -16.26
CA GLU A 190 -28.08 13.35 -15.85
C GLU A 190 -28.64 11.96 -15.52
N TYR A 191 -27.81 10.92 -15.35
CA TYR A 191 -28.31 9.60 -15.00
C TYR A 191 -28.78 9.56 -13.53
N LYS A 192 -30.06 9.21 -13.34
CA LYS A 192 -30.68 9.00 -12.03
C LYS A 192 -30.12 7.75 -11.34
N ASP A 193 -30.07 7.82 -10.01
CA ASP A 193 -29.71 6.73 -9.11
C ASP A 193 -30.58 5.48 -9.26
#